data_AF-A0A659U8K0-F1
#
_entry.id   AF-A0A659U8K0-F1
#
_cell.length_a   1.000
_cell.length_b   1.000
_cell.length_c   1.000
_cell.angle_alpha   90.00
_cell.angle_beta   90.00
_cell.angle_gamma   90.00
#
_symmetry.space_group_name_H-M   'P 1'
#
loop_
_entity.id
_entity.type
_entity.pdbx_description
1 polymer ?
#
loop_
_entity_poly.entity_id
_entity_poly.type
_entity_poly.pdbx_seq_one_letter_code
_entity_poly.pdbx_strand_id
1 'polypeptide(L)'
;IAGTHLILPEEDRRMIAGYLINKFRGDVSLFDDGLKAIGKFTGWRCFGVVPWLKAAARLPSEDSVVLERLASGEARALKVAVPMLGRIANFDDLDPLNA
;
A
#
# COMPACT_ATOMS: atom_id res chain seq x y z
N ILE A 1 -14.22 -6.42 9.96
CA ILE A 1 -14.77 -5.46 8.97
C ILE A 1 -14.76 -4.01 9.46
N ALA A 2 -14.58 -3.71 10.75
CA ALA A 2 -14.36 -2.34 11.24
C ALA A 2 -13.23 -2.24 12.29
N GLY A 3 -12.15 -2.98 12.10
CA GLY A 3 -11.08 -3.13 13.11
C GLY A 3 -10.54 -1.79 13.60
N THR A 4 -10.19 -0.89 12.68
CA THR A 4 -9.67 0.45 13.01
C THR A 4 -10.69 1.29 13.79
N HIS A 5 -11.98 1.24 13.43
CA HIS A 5 -13.03 1.97 14.14
C HIS A 5 -13.24 1.48 15.59
N LEU A 6 -12.86 0.24 15.89
CA LEU A 6 -12.99 -0.35 17.22
C LEU A 6 -11.83 -0.01 18.16
N ILE A 7 -10.66 0.30 17.60
CA ILE A 7 -9.41 0.48 18.38
C ILE A 7 -9.01 1.95 18.50
N LEU A 8 -9.54 2.84 17.67
CA LEU A 8 -9.22 4.25 17.73
C LEU A 8 -9.99 4.95 18.87
N PRO A 9 -9.30 5.81 19.65
CA PRO A 9 -9.94 6.77 20.54
C PRO A 9 -11.01 7.61 19.81
N GLU A 10 -11.97 8.14 20.56
CA GLU A 10 -13.05 8.92 19.97
C GLU A 10 -12.58 10.18 19.25
N GLU A 11 -11.58 10.88 19.80
CA GLU A 11 -10.97 12.05 19.18
C GLU A 11 -10.42 11.77 17.78
N ASP A 12 -9.66 10.69 17.62
CA ASP A 12 -9.11 10.27 16.33
C ASP A 12 -10.21 9.85 15.36
N ARG A 13 -11.23 9.13 15.84
CA ARG A 13 -12.36 8.70 14.99
C ARG A 13 -13.13 9.87 14.42
N ARG A 14 -13.25 10.98 15.16
CA ARG A 14 -13.91 12.21 14.69
C ARG A 14 -13.12 12.93 13.60
N MET A 15 -11.81 12.71 13.51
CA MET A 15 -10.97 13.28 12.45
C MET A 15 -11.09 12.52 11.13
N ILE A 16 -11.64 11.31 11.13
CA ILE A 16 -11.75 10.48 9.94
C ILE A 16 -12.95 10.93 9.10
N ALA A 17 -12.66 11.42 7.89
CA ALA A 17 -13.68 11.86 6.93
C ALA A 17 -14.38 10.70 6.21
N GLY A 18 -13.78 9.51 6.18
CA GLY A 18 -14.32 8.35 5.48
C GLY A 18 -13.28 7.28 5.20
N TYR A 19 -13.63 6.34 4.34
CA TYR A 19 -12.78 5.22 3.95
C TYR A 19 -12.92 4.89 2.46
N LEU A 20 -11.94 4.18 1.92
CA LEU A 20 -12.01 3.51 0.62
C LEU A 20 -11.49 2.09 0.76
N ILE A 21 -11.96 1.19 -0.10
CA ILE A 21 -11.47 -0.19 -0.14
C ILE A 21 -10.44 -0.31 -1.25
N ASN A 22 -9.18 -0.60 -0.90
CA ASN A 22 -8.10 -0.74 -1.88
C ASN A 22 -7.77 -2.20 -2.17
N LYS A 23 -7.07 -2.45 -3.29
CA LYS A 23 -6.57 -3.77 -3.73
C LYS A 23 -7.69 -4.82 -3.87
N PHE A 24 -8.91 -4.39 -4.20
CA PHE A 24 -10.07 -5.25 -4.29
C PHE A 24 -9.95 -6.23 -5.46
N ARG A 25 -10.25 -7.51 -5.23
CA ARG A 25 -10.21 -8.56 -6.26
C ARG A 25 -11.58 -9.18 -6.43
N GLY A 26 -11.99 -9.38 -7.68
CA GLY A 26 -13.31 -9.91 -8.02
C GLY A 26 -14.26 -8.81 -8.48
N ASP A 27 -15.54 -9.17 -8.57
CA ASP A 27 -16.61 -8.27 -8.99
C ASP A 27 -17.04 -7.37 -7.81
N VAL A 28 -16.95 -6.06 -8.02
CA VAL A 28 -17.30 -5.05 -7.01
C VAL A 28 -18.79 -5.08 -6.68
N SER A 29 -19.64 -5.43 -7.65
CA SER A 29 -21.10 -5.49 -7.45
C SER A 29 -21.51 -6.54 -6.40
N LEU A 30 -20.69 -7.59 -6.23
CA LEU A 30 -20.90 -8.61 -5.20
C LEU A 30 -20.52 -8.12 -3.79
N PHE A 31 -19.91 -6.93 -3.66
CA PHE A 31 -19.43 -6.39 -2.39
C PHE A 31 -20.32 -5.29 -1.80
N ASP A 32 -21.43 -4.95 -2.46
CA ASP A 32 -22.34 -3.90 -2.02
C ASP A 32 -22.86 -4.10 -0.59
N ASP A 33 -23.16 -5.34 -0.21
CA ASP A 33 -23.63 -5.64 1.15
C ASP A 33 -22.52 -5.47 2.20
N GLY A 34 -21.25 -5.68 1.81
CA GLY A 34 -20.09 -5.37 2.64
C GLY A 34 -19.96 -3.87 2.90
N LEU A 35 -20.15 -3.05 1.86
CA LEU A 35 -20.13 -1.58 1.99
C LEU A 35 -21.25 -1.07 2.89
N LYS A 36 -22.48 -1.60 2.74
CA LYS A 36 -23.60 -1.28 3.61
C LYS A 36 -23.33 -1.67 5.06
N ALA A 37 -22.73 -2.84 5.31
CA ALA A 37 -22.40 -3.29 6.65
C ALA A 37 -21.36 -2.38 7.34
N ILE A 38 -20.30 -2.00 6.63
CA ILE A 38 -19.29 -1.06 7.16
C ILE A 38 -19.92 0.29 7.45
N GLY A 39 -20.71 0.83 6.51
CA GLY A 39 -21.39 2.11 6.69
C GLY A 39 -22.35 2.10 7.89
N LYS A 40 -23.14 1.05 8.05
CA LYS A 40 -24.05 0.87 9.20
C LYS A 40 -23.29 0.81 10.53
N PHE A 41 -22.13 0.15 10.54
CA PHE A 41 -21.36 -0.03 11.76
C PHE A 41 -20.54 1.21 12.16
N THR A 42 -19.90 1.86 11.19
CA THR A 42 -18.94 2.95 11.43
C THR A 42 -19.54 4.35 11.29
N GLY A 43 -20.61 4.51 10.50
CA GLY A 43 -21.12 5.81 10.08
C GLY A 43 -20.18 6.57 9.12
N TRP A 44 -19.02 6.03 8.78
CA TRP A 44 -18.05 6.68 7.90
C TRP A 44 -18.50 6.63 6.43
N ARG A 45 -18.21 7.71 5.70
CA ARG A 45 -18.47 7.79 4.26
C ARG A 45 -17.56 6.83 3.51
N CYS A 46 -18.14 6.01 2.62
CA CYS A 46 -17.36 5.27 1.63
C CYS A 46 -17.07 6.18 0.42
N PHE A 47 -15.80 6.30 0.04
CA PHE A 47 -15.36 6.99 -1.18
C PHE A 47 -15.31 6.06 -2.40
N GLY A 48 -15.48 4.75 -2.20
CA GLY A 48 -15.55 3.76 -3.25
C GLY A 48 -14.59 2.59 -3.07
N VAL A 49 -14.53 1.77 -4.11
CA VAL A 49 -13.69 0.57 -4.18
C VAL A 49 -12.68 0.74 -5.31
N VAL A 50 -11.39 0.67 -4.97
CA VAL A 50 -10.28 0.65 -5.91
C VAL A 50 -9.97 -0.81 -6.24
N PRO A 51 -10.20 -1.23 -7.50
CA PRO A 51 -9.94 -2.60 -7.92
C PRO A 51 -8.43 -2.89 -7.93
N TRP A 52 -8.07 -4.16 -8.10
CA TRP A 52 -6.70 -4.57 -8.27
C TRP A 52 -6.12 -4.00 -9.58
N LEU A 53 -5.35 -2.92 -9.44
CA LEU A 53 -4.68 -2.26 -10.56
C LEU A 53 -3.36 -2.98 -10.86
N LYS A 54 -3.35 -3.90 -11.84
CA LYS A 54 -2.11 -4.57 -12.29
C LYS A 54 -1.01 -3.57 -12.67
N ALA A 55 -1.41 -2.42 -13.25
CA ALA A 55 -0.50 -1.35 -13.63
C ALA A 55 0.23 -0.69 -12.45
N ALA A 56 -0.32 -0.78 -11.22
CA ALA A 56 0.32 -0.23 -10.02
C ALA A 56 1.62 -0.96 -9.67
N ALA A 57 1.83 -2.19 -10.16
CA ALA A 57 3.11 -2.89 -10.04
C ALA A 57 4.27 -2.23 -10.81
N ARG A 58 3.97 -1.23 -11.65
CA ARG A 58 4.98 -0.41 -12.35
C ARG A 58 5.31 0.89 -11.62
N LEU A 59 4.60 1.20 -10.54
CA LEU A 59 4.95 2.33 -9.69
C LEU A 59 6.25 1.98 -8.94
N PRO A 60 7.11 2.98 -8.67
CA PRO A 60 8.25 2.79 -7.78
C PRO A 60 7.80 2.17 -6.46
N SER A 61 8.64 1.30 -5.90
CA SER A 61 8.31 0.66 -4.62
C SER A 61 8.42 1.71 -3.51
N GLU A 62 7.27 2.10 -2.96
CA GLU A 62 7.19 3.00 -1.80
C GLU A 62 7.79 2.26 -0.56
N ASP A 63 9.07 2.51 -0.33
CA ASP A 63 9.89 2.31 0.88
C ASP A 63 10.23 0.94 1.48
N SER A 64 9.87 -0.23 0.93
CA SER A 64 10.35 -1.50 1.56
C SER A 64 10.48 -2.75 0.69
N VAL A 65 10.07 -2.74 -0.58
CA VAL A 65 9.97 -3.98 -1.39
C VAL A 65 11.03 -4.07 -2.51
N VAL A 66 12.08 -3.26 -2.46
CA VAL A 66 13.19 -3.33 -3.44
C VAL A 66 14.13 -4.52 -3.15
N LEU A 67 14.17 -4.99 -1.90
CA LEU A 67 15.22 -5.91 -1.42
C LEU A 67 15.00 -7.39 -1.76
N GLU A 68 13.82 -7.82 -2.19
CA GLU A 68 13.56 -9.24 -2.47
C GLU A 68 14.06 -9.72 -3.83
N ARG A 69 14.51 -8.82 -4.72
CA ARG A 69 15.04 -9.19 -6.03
C ARG A 69 16.47 -8.70 -6.18
N LEU A 70 17.42 -9.50 -5.71
CA LEU A 70 18.82 -9.36 -6.10
C LEU A 70 18.93 -9.54 -7.62
N ALA A 71 19.15 -8.45 -8.34
CA ALA A 71 19.46 -8.51 -9.77
C ALA A 71 20.80 -9.24 -9.94
N SER A 72 20.83 -10.27 -10.80
CA SER A 72 22.08 -10.89 -11.23
C SER A 72 22.76 -9.94 -12.20
N GLY A 73 23.77 -9.21 -11.75
CA GLY A 73 24.53 -8.28 -12.59
C GLY A 73 25.29 -8.99 -13.72
N GLU A 74 25.54 -8.25 -14.81
CA GLU A 74 26.29 -8.75 -15.96
C GLU A 74 27.77 -9.01 -15.62
N ALA A 75 28.38 -9.98 -16.30
CA ALA A 75 29.80 -10.30 -16.13
C ALA A 75 30.66 -9.11 -16.60
N ARG A 76 31.24 -8.37 -15.62
CA ARG A 76 32.08 -7.14 -15.70
C ARG A 76 31.41 -5.83 -15.26
N ALA A 77 30.24 -5.86 -14.62
CA ALA A 77 29.66 -4.65 -14.02
C ALA A 77 30.46 -4.11 -12.82
N LEU A 78 30.44 -2.78 -12.63
CA LEU A 78 30.99 -2.13 -11.44
C LEU A 78 30.13 -2.51 -10.22
N LYS A 79 30.74 -3.08 -9.19
CA LYS A 79 30.02 -3.47 -7.97
C LYS A 79 29.86 -2.28 -7.05
N VAL A 80 28.63 -1.79 -6.89
CA VAL A 80 28.24 -0.80 -5.89
C VAL A 80 27.59 -1.52 -4.71
N ALA A 81 28.05 -1.25 -3.49
CA ALA A 81 27.49 -1.81 -2.26
C ALA A 81 26.74 -0.71 -1.48
N VAL A 82 25.48 -0.98 -1.15
CA VAL A 82 24.62 -0.07 -0.39
C VAL A 82 24.32 -0.69 0.98
N PRO A 83 24.85 -0.13 2.09
CA PRO A 83 24.54 -0.62 3.43
C PRO A 83 23.09 -0.33 3.81
N MET A 84 22.36 -1.36 4.24
CA MET A 84 21.02 -1.17 4.81
C MET A 84 21.12 -0.73 6.26
N LEU A 85 20.93 0.57 6.50
CA LEU A 85 20.84 1.12 7.85
C LEU A 85 19.41 0.97 8.37
N GLY A 86 19.23 0.76 9.68
CA GLY A 86 17.91 0.56 10.29
C GLY A 86 16.96 1.77 10.25
N ARG A 87 17.36 2.88 9.61
CA ARG A 87 16.59 4.14 9.48
C ARG A 87 16.83 4.84 8.14
N ILE A 88 16.93 4.10 7.03
CA ILE A 88 17.02 4.72 5.71
C ILE A 88 15.60 5.13 5.27
N ALA A 89 15.45 6.37 4.78
CA ALA A 89 14.14 6.97 4.51
C ALA A 89 13.71 6.90 3.03
N ASN A 90 14.65 6.65 2.11
CA ASN A 90 14.39 6.49 0.67
C ASN A 90 15.31 5.37 0.16
N PHE A 91 14.78 4.16 -0.06
CA PHE A 91 15.58 3.06 -0.62
C PHE A 91 15.82 3.20 -2.13
N ASP A 92 14.95 3.92 -2.81
CA ASP A 92 14.89 4.12 -4.27
C ASP A 92 15.80 5.24 -4.79
N ASP A 93 16.37 6.08 -3.90
CA ASP A 93 17.39 7.10 -4.27
C ASP A 93 18.58 6.50 -5.03
N LEU A 94 18.82 5.19 -4.87
CA LEU A 94 19.93 4.46 -5.46
C LEU A 94 19.51 3.59 -6.66
N ASP A 95 18.22 3.58 -7.02
CA ASP A 95 17.71 2.89 -8.22
C ASP A 95 18.42 3.31 -9.52
N PRO A 96 18.86 4.58 -9.73
CA PRO A 96 19.64 4.95 -10.90
C PRO A 96 20.99 4.23 -11.05
N LEU A 97 21.49 3.60 -9.98
CA LEU A 97 22.73 2.80 -10.01
C LEU A 97 22.48 1.33 -10.38
N ASN A 98 21.21 0.93 -10.50
CA ASN A 98 20.77 -0.40 -10.87
C ASN A 98 20.69 -0.50 -12.41
N ALA A 99 21.87 -0.57 -13.05
CA ALA A 99 22.04 -0.69 -14.50
C ALA A 99 22.15 -2.15 -14.96
#